data_AF-A0A420QW65-F1
#
_entry.id   AF-A0A420QW65-F1
#
_cell.length_a   1.000
_cell.length_b   1.000
_cell.length_c   1.000
_cell.angle_alpha   90.00
_cell.angle_beta   90.00
_cell.angle_gamma   90.00
#
_symmetry.space_group_name_H-M   'P 1'
#
loop_
_entity.id
_entity.type
_entity.pdbx_description
1 polymer ?
#
loop_
_entity_poly.entity_id
_entity_poly.type
_entity_poly.pdbx_seq_one_letter_code
_entity_poly.pdbx_strand_id
1 'polypeptide(L)'
;MPGADMRPFHNISVLNSSFPSSVPPRPEVQTTSVYLVPSFKYVPFLPRVSFDSVEALAKGFLLPKKLHPAHEGLSPIHRDRLTRKEGYQGLLPGVQDVRDVLVLICGHTGRDARCGIMAPVLQTEFEDKLEMEGFDVLHGPVQVNLGDKQRLQGETGEGKTTARVGLISHIGGHKFAGNVIIYLPPDLKMGDEPHPLAGCGIWYGRVDPKNVEGIVKETILRGNVVADMFRGGIDAEHKMLRM
;
A
#
# COMPACT_ATOMS: atom_id res chain seq x y z
N MET A 1 -1.07 -20.95 22.22
CA MET A 1 -1.23 -19.66 22.92
C MET A 1 -1.36 -18.58 21.86
N PRO A 2 -2.51 -17.89 21.74
CA PRO A 2 -2.70 -16.86 20.73
C PRO A 2 -1.94 -15.60 21.16
N GLY A 3 -0.89 -15.27 20.42
CA GLY A 3 -0.04 -14.11 20.68
C GLY A 3 -0.81 -12.80 20.49
N ALA A 4 -0.83 -12.00 21.54
CA ALA A 4 -1.40 -10.67 21.59
C ALA A 4 -0.59 -9.69 20.72
N ASP A 5 -1.19 -9.14 19.66
CA ASP A 5 -0.76 -7.83 19.12
C ASP A 5 -1.89 -7.08 18.38
N MET A 6 -3.12 -7.09 18.92
CA MET A 6 -4.03 -5.97 18.67
C MET A 6 -3.80 -4.93 19.77
N ARG A 7 -2.79 -4.09 19.59
CA ARG A 7 -2.66 -2.87 20.40
C ARG A 7 -3.76 -1.90 19.92
N PRO A 8 -4.73 -1.52 20.76
CA PRO A 8 -5.88 -0.69 20.34
C PRO A 8 -5.49 0.68 19.77
N PHE A 9 -4.23 1.07 19.94
CA PHE A 9 -3.68 2.36 19.53
C PHE A 9 -2.75 2.27 18.29
N HIS A 10 -2.44 1.06 17.81
CA HIS A 10 -1.51 0.85 16.69
C HIS A 10 -2.05 -0.29 15.81
N ASN A 11 -3.03 0.03 14.96
CA ASN A 11 -3.66 -0.96 14.10
C ASN A 11 -2.84 -1.14 12.83
N ILE A 12 -2.09 -2.24 12.75
CA ILE A 12 -1.44 -2.70 11.52
C ILE A 12 -2.36 -3.72 10.88
N SER A 13 -2.73 -3.51 9.61
CA SER A 13 -3.45 -4.49 8.81
C SER A 13 -2.47 -5.19 7.88
N VAL A 14 -2.44 -6.52 7.93
CA VAL A 14 -1.64 -7.34 7.02
C VAL A 14 -2.57 -7.96 5.99
N LEU A 15 -2.27 -7.74 4.71
CA LEU A 15 -3.05 -8.26 3.59
C LEU A 15 -2.11 -9.01 2.65
N ASN A 16 -2.59 -10.15 2.15
CA ASN A 16 -1.93 -10.82 1.03
C ASN A 16 -2.39 -10.16 -0.27
N SER A 17 -1.47 -9.98 -1.21
CA SER A 17 -1.76 -9.43 -2.54
C SER A 17 -1.36 -10.42 -3.64
N SER A 18 -2.01 -10.34 -4.80
CA SER A 18 -1.64 -11.09 -6.01
C SER A 18 -0.38 -10.56 -6.71
N PHE A 19 0.23 -9.49 -6.21
CA PHE A 19 1.46 -8.96 -6.79
C PHE A 19 2.63 -9.95 -6.66
N PRO A 20 3.40 -10.16 -7.73
CA PRO A 20 4.60 -10.98 -7.66
C PRO A 20 5.66 -10.31 -6.77
N SER A 21 6.36 -11.12 -5.99
CA SER A 21 7.53 -10.66 -5.22
C SER A 21 8.73 -10.42 -6.14
N SER A 22 9.56 -9.42 -5.82
CA SER A 22 10.86 -9.22 -6.42
C SER A 22 11.72 -10.47 -6.34
N VAL A 23 12.49 -10.73 -7.40
CA VAL A 23 13.41 -11.86 -7.45
C VAL A 23 14.68 -11.48 -6.68
N PRO A 24 15.05 -12.21 -5.61
CA PRO A 24 16.28 -11.92 -4.88
C PRO A 24 17.51 -12.22 -5.75
N PRO A 25 18.63 -11.51 -5.57
CA PRO A 25 19.86 -11.76 -6.31
C PRO A 25 20.47 -13.14 -6.03
N ARG A 26 20.16 -13.70 -4.86
CA ARG A 26 20.55 -15.04 -4.44
C ARG A 26 19.30 -15.93 -4.43
N PRO A 27 19.09 -16.75 -5.47
CA PRO A 27 17.87 -17.54 -5.62
C PRO A 27 17.61 -18.52 -4.46
N GLU A 28 18.65 -18.89 -3.72
CA GLU A 28 18.57 -19.82 -2.58
C GLU A 28 17.84 -19.22 -1.38
N VAL A 29 17.75 -17.89 -1.29
CA VAL A 29 17.09 -17.19 -0.19
C VAL A 29 15.62 -16.96 -0.53
N GLN A 30 14.73 -17.69 0.14
CA GLN A 30 13.30 -17.45 0.01
C GLN A 30 12.91 -16.12 0.68
N THR A 31 12.49 -15.17 -0.14
CA THR A 31 12.02 -13.87 0.31
C THR A 31 10.59 -13.61 -0.12
N THR A 32 9.96 -12.63 0.51
CA THR A 32 8.68 -12.06 0.12
C THR A 32 8.83 -10.56 0.05
N SER A 33 8.15 -9.93 -0.90
CA SER A 33 8.10 -8.47 -0.97
C SER A 33 6.91 -7.91 -0.21
N VAL A 34 7.08 -6.72 0.36
CA VAL A 34 6.06 -6.07 1.19
C VAL A 34 5.88 -4.63 0.74
N TYR A 35 4.63 -4.24 0.45
CA TYR A 35 4.23 -2.85 0.32
C TYR A 35 3.79 -2.32 1.68
N LEU A 36 4.34 -1.17 2.07
CA LEU A 36 4.03 -0.47 3.31
C LEU A 36 3.27 0.81 2.97
N VAL A 37 1.96 0.74 3.09
CA VAL A 37 1.02 1.85 2.87
C VAL A 37 0.38 2.26 4.21
N PRO A 38 0.15 3.56 4.46
CA PRO A 38 0.31 4.70 3.53
C PRO A 38 1.72 5.32 3.54
N SER A 39 2.77 4.63 4.03
CA SER A 39 4.14 5.20 4.02
C SER A 39 4.84 5.14 2.67
N PHE A 40 4.19 4.57 1.64
CA PHE A 40 4.71 4.37 0.29
C PHE A 40 6.13 3.80 0.25
N LYS A 41 6.41 2.79 1.07
CA LYS A 41 7.68 2.06 1.03
C LYS A 41 7.47 0.66 0.47
N TYR A 42 8.44 0.19 -0.31
CA TYR A 42 8.52 -1.17 -0.82
C TYR A 42 9.73 -1.87 -0.23
N VAL A 43 9.51 -2.98 0.45
CA VAL A 43 10.57 -3.87 0.96
C VAL A 43 10.66 -5.06 0.01
N PRO A 44 11.67 -5.14 -0.87
CA PRO A 44 11.70 -6.16 -1.91
C PRO A 44 12.03 -7.55 -1.39
N PHE A 45 12.91 -7.64 -0.39
CA PHE A 45 13.55 -8.87 0.04
C PHE A 45 13.38 -9.07 1.54
N LEU A 46 12.20 -9.51 2.00
CA LEU A 46 11.99 -9.91 3.39
C LEU A 46 12.19 -11.44 3.53
N PRO A 47 13.27 -11.91 4.18
CA PRO A 47 13.51 -13.35 4.37
C PRO A 47 12.43 -13.99 5.23
N ARG A 48 11.95 -15.17 4.83
CA ARG A 48 10.88 -15.89 5.55
C ARG A 48 11.33 -16.59 6.84
N VAL A 49 12.65 -16.77 7.01
CA VAL A 49 13.24 -17.58 8.09
C VAL A 49 14.07 -16.76 9.08
N SER A 50 14.16 -15.44 8.93
CA SER A 50 14.95 -14.58 9.83
C SER A 50 14.04 -13.75 10.72
N PHE A 51 14.12 -13.99 12.04
CA PHE A 51 13.48 -13.14 13.03
C PHE A 51 14.02 -11.70 12.99
N ASP A 52 15.32 -11.54 12.75
CA ASP A 52 15.99 -10.23 12.71
C ASP A 52 15.44 -9.32 11.61
N SER A 53 15.12 -9.88 10.44
CA SER A 53 14.51 -9.09 9.35
C SER A 53 13.08 -8.65 9.68
N VAL A 54 12.30 -9.50 10.35
CA VAL A 54 10.95 -9.15 10.81
C VAL A 54 11.02 -8.12 11.94
N GLU A 55 11.97 -8.24 12.86
CA GLU A 55 12.23 -7.25 13.89
C GLU A 55 12.65 -5.91 13.28
N ALA A 56 13.53 -5.93 12.27
CA ALA A 56 13.93 -4.74 11.54
C ALA A 56 12.75 -4.08 10.82
N LEU A 57 11.86 -4.86 10.21
CA LEU A 57 10.63 -4.34 9.62
C LEU A 57 9.74 -3.68 10.68
N ALA A 58 9.50 -4.37 11.78
CA ALA A 58 8.66 -3.88 12.86
C ALA A 58 9.20 -2.58 13.47
N LYS A 59 10.47 -2.61 13.93
CA LYS A 59 11.11 -1.46 14.58
C LYS A 59 11.43 -0.33 13.61
N GLY A 60 11.79 -0.64 12.37
CA GLY A 60 12.17 0.34 11.36
C GLY A 60 10.97 1.05 10.74
N PHE A 61 9.86 0.35 10.55
CA PHE A 61 8.75 0.85 9.72
C PHE A 61 7.35 0.75 10.35
N LEU A 62 7.05 -0.30 11.11
CA LEU A 62 5.67 -0.53 11.57
C LEU A 62 5.33 0.16 12.88
N LEU A 63 6.29 0.27 13.80
CA LEU A 63 6.09 0.98 15.06
C LEU A 63 5.75 2.47 14.81
N PRO A 64 4.96 3.08 15.70
CA PRO A 64 4.60 4.50 15.63
C PRO A 64 5.82 5.40 15.83
N LYS A 65 5.80 6.57 15.20
CA LYS A 65 6.74 7.66 15.53
C LYS A 65 6.39 8.34 16.86
N LYS A 66 5.09 8.47 17.16
CA LYS A 66 4.55 9.09 18.38
C LYS A 66 3.55 8.15 19.03
N LEU A 67 3.75 7.86 20.31
CA LEU A 67 2.82 7.03 21.08
C LEU A 67 1.53 7.78 21.41
N HIS A 68 0.42 7.05 21.46
CA HIS A 68 -0.85 7.55 21.95
C HIS A 68 -0.73 7.99 23.43
N PRO A 69 -1.42 9.05 23.89
CA PRO A 69 -1.40 9.54 25.28
C PRO A 69 -1.67 8.47 26.34
N ALA A 70 -2.43 7.42 26.00
CA ALA A 70 -2.64 6.26 26.88
C ALA A 70 -1.35 5.56 27.35
N HIS A 71 -0.20 5.81 26.70
CA HIS A 71 1.10 5.26 27.08
C HIS A 71 1.93 6.21 27.96
N GLU A 72 1.39 7.33 28.42
CA GLU A 72 2.11 8.29 29.26
C GLU A 72 2.54 7.72 30.61
N GLY A 73 1.75 6.78 31.17
CA GLY A 73 2.09 6.08 32.41
C GLY A 73 3.21 5.04 32.30
N LEU A 74 3.71 4.76 31.09
CA LEU A 74 4.81 3.81 30.89
C LEU A 74 6.17 4.45 31.19
N SER A 75 7.10 3.67 31.74
CA SER A 75 8.47 4.15 31.95
C SER A 75 9.16 4.49 30.62
N PRO A 76 10.17 5.38 30.61
CA PRO A 76 10.87 5.78 29.38
C PRO A 76 11.40 4.60 28.56
N ILE A 77 11.91 3.56 29.22
CA ILE A 77 12.43 2.34 28.57
C ILE A 77 11.31 1.59 27.83
N HIS A 78 10.14 1.46 28.44
CA HIS A 78 9.00 0.82 27.78
C HIS A 78 8.50 1.65 26.60
N ARG A 79 8.48 2.98 26.72
CA ARG A 79 8.09 3.87 25.61
C ARG A 79 9.05 3.75 24.43
N ASP A 80 10.37 3.75 24.69
CA ASP A 80 11.40 3.57 23.67
C ASP A 80 11.27 2.24 22.90
N ARG A 81 10.88 1.15 23.58
CA ARG A 81 10.62 -0.15 22.94
C ARG A 81 9.40 -0.17 22.03
N LEU A 82 8.47 0.77 22.21
CA LEU A 82 7.22 0.86 21.46
C LEU A 82 7.28 1.88 20.31
N THR A 83 8.38 2.63 20.19
CA THR A 83 8.57 3.63 19.15
C THR A 83 9.48 3.13 18.03
N ARG A 84 9.24 3.65 16.82
CA ARG A 84 10.06 3.39 15.63
C ARG A 84 11.50 3.82 15.85
N LYS A 85 12.44 3.06 15.30
CA LYS A 85 13.89 3.31 15.37
C LYS A 85 14.47 3.30 13.95
N GLU A 86 14.87 4.47 13.47
CA GLU A 86 15.36 4.64 12.09
C GLU A 86 16.60 3.79 11.79
N GLY A 87 17.46 3.53 12.79
CA GLY A 87 18.63 2.66 12.64
C GLY A 87 18.31 1.24 12.17
N TYR A 88 17.08 0.74 12.37
CA TYR A 88 16.67 -0.58 11.88
C TYR A 88 16.27 -0.57 10.39
N GLN A 89 15.99 0.59 9.79
CA GLN A 89 15.59 0.68 8.39
C GLN A 89 16.71 0.23 7.44
N GLY A 90 17.95 0.58 7.76
CA GLY A 90 19.14 0.19 6.97
C GLY A 90 19.46 -1.31 7.01
N LEU A 91 18.79 -2.09 7.87
CA LEU A 91 18.95 -3.55 7.94
C LEU A 91 18.15 -4.29 6.87
N LEU A 92 17.24 -3.60 6.17
CA LEU A 92 16.46 -4.15 5.07
C LEU A 92 17.03 -3.65 3.73
N PRO A 93 17.71 -4.51 2.95
CA PRO A 93 18.35 -4.08 1.71
C PRO A 93 17.32 -3.81 0.60
N GLY A 94 17.57 -2.79 -0.20
CA GLY A 94 16.78 -2.47 -1.39
C GLY A 94 15.42 -1.81 -1.11
N VAL A 95 15.15 -1.37 0.13
CA VAL A 95 13.94 -0.61 0.42
C VAL A 95 13.91 0.66 -0.43
N GLN A 96 12.79 0.89 -1.12
CA GLN A 96 12.59 2.02 -2.02
C GLN A 96 11.19 2.62 -1.90
N ASP A 97 10.99 3.78 -2.50
CA ASP A 97 9.69 4.43 -2.54
C ASP A 97 8.78 3.78 -3.58
N VAL A 98 7.50 3.66 -3.23
CA VAL A 98 6.44 3.26 -4.16
C VAL A 98 6.04 4.50 -4.96
N ARG A 99 6.26 4.45 -6.27
CA ARG A 99 5.89 5.51 -7.23
C ARG A 99 4.75 5.13 -8.18
N ASP A 100 4.27 3.90 -8.04
CA ASP A 100 3.14 3.39 -8.83
C ASP A 100 1.83 3.77 -8.13
N VAL A 101 0.80 4.10 -8.90
CA VAL A 101 -0.59 4.10 -8.39
C VAL A 101 -0.98 2.65 -8.08
N LEU A 102 -1.37 2.36 -6.84
CA LEU A 102 -1.78 1.01 -6.44
C LEU A 102 -3.30 0.92 -6.36
N VAL A 103 -3.91 0.06 -7.15
CA VAL A 103 -5.33 -0.30 -7.06
C VAL A 103 -5.45 -1.71 -6.47
N LEU A 104 -6.00 -1.80 -5.26
CA LEU A 104 -6.09 -3.04 -4.49
C LEU A 104 -7.56 -3.46 -4.35
N ILE A 105 -7.91 -4.60 -4.93
CA ILE A 105 -9.29 -5.07 -5.05
C ILE A 105 -9.49 -6.28 -4.16
N CYS A 106 -10.49 -6.26 -3.29
CA CYS A 106 -10.77 -7.37 -2.40
C CYS A 106 -11.31 -8.59 -3.18
N GLY A 107 -10.54 -9.67 -3.25
CA GLY A 107 -10.86 -10.90 -4.01
C GLY A 107 -11.22 -12.12 -3.17
N HIS A 108 -11.54 -11.94 -1.89
CA HIS A 108 -11.86 -13.07 -1.00
C HIS A 108 -13.22 -13.73 -1.34
N THR A 109 -13.35 -15.02 -1.08
CA THR A 109 -14.61 -15.78 -1.29
C THR A 109 -15.31 -16.20 0.00
N GLY A 110 -14.60 -16.14 1.15
CA GLY A 110 -15.08 -16.74 2.40
C GLY A 110 -16.19 -15.97 3.14
N ARG A 111 -16.07 -14.64 3.30
CA ARG A 111 -17.08 -13.83 4.01
C ARG A 111 -18.20 -13.38 3.08
N ASP A 112 -17.85 -12.97 1.87
CA ASP A 112 -18.80 -12.65 0.79
C ASP A 112 -18.24 -13.17 -0.54
N ALA A 113 -18.87 -14.22 -1.08
CA ALA A 113 -18.44 -14.83 -2.35
C ALA A 113 -18.46 -13.86 -3.53
N ARG A 114 -19.30 -12.81 -3.47
CA ARG A 114 -19.40 -11.80 -4.52
C ARG A 114 -18.11 -11.01 -4.70
N CYS A 115 -17.31 -10.83 -3.64
CA CYS A 115 -15.99 -10.20 -3.78
C CYS A 115 -15.07 -11.04 -4.67
N GLY A 116 -14.98 -12.34 -4.43
CA GLY A 116 -14.16 -13.23 -5.24
C GLY A 116 -14.65 -13.38 -6.68
N ILE A 117 -15.98 -13.35 -6.91
CA ILE A 117 -16.56 -13.40 -8.26
C ILE A 117 -16.31 -12.09 -9.03
N MET A 118 -16.48 -10.94 -8.38
CA MET A 118 -16.39 -9.64 -9.02
C MET A 118 -14.95 -9.16 -9.21
N ALA A 119 -14.03 -9.59 -8.34
CA ALA A 119 -12.66 -9.09 -8.30
C ALA A 119 -11.88 -9.19 -9.63
N PRO A 120 -11.89 -10.33 -10.36
CA PRO A 120 -11.21 -10.41 -11.65
C PRO A 120 -11.80 -9.46 -12.70
N VAL A 121 -13.13 -9.28 -12.70
CA VAL A 121 -13.80 -8.36 -13.64
C VAL A 121 -13.43 -6.91 -13.34
N LEU A 122 -13.41 -6.53 -12.05
CA LEU A 122 -12.94 -5.20 -11.64
C LEU A 122 -11.47 -5.01 -11.96
N GLN A 123 -10.63 -6.03 -11.77
CA GLN A 123 -9.21 -5.95 -12.11
C GLN A 123 -9.03 -5.63 -13.58
N THR A 124 -9.62 -6.41 -14.49
CA THR A 124 -9.54 -6.17 -15.94
C THR A 124 -10.04 -4.78 -16.31
N GLU A 125 -11.19 -4.34 -15.78
CA GLU A 125 -11.69 -3.00 -16.08
C GLU A 125 -10.76 -1.89 -15.55
N PHE A 126 -10.15 -2.04 -14.37
CA PHE A 126 -9.21 -1.03 -13.88
C PHE A 126 -7.96 -0.99 -14.75
N GLU A 127 -7.42 -2.14 -15.14
CA GLU A 127 -6.26 -2.23 -16.03
C GLU A 127 -6.58 -1.55 -17.38
N ASP A 128 -7.68 -1.93 -18.04
CA ASP A 128 -8.11 -1.38 -19.32
C ASP A 128 -8.31 0.15 -19.26
N LYS A 129 -9.02 0.66 -18.24
CA LYS A 129 -9.30 2.10 -18.12
C LYS A 129 -8.05 2.90 -17.77
N LEU A 130 -7.13 2.36 -16.98
CA LEU A 130 -5.85 3.02 -16.70
C LEU A 130 -5.00 3.12 -17.97
N GLU A 131 -4.92 2.05 -18.76
CA GLU A 131 -4.17 2.06 -20.03
C GLU A 131 -4.77 3.05 -21.04
N MET A 132 -6.10 3.10 -21.16
CA MET A 132 -6.81 4.07 -22.01
C MET A 132 -6.50 5.53 -21.64
N GLU A 133 -6.28 5.80 -20.36
CA GLU A 133 -5.95 7.13 -19.83
C GLU A 133 -4.42 7.38 -19.78
N GLY A 134 -3.63 6.50 -20.40
CA GLY A 134 -2.20 6.72 -20.59
C GLY A 134 -1.32 6.32 -19.42
N PHE A 135 -1.78 5.44 -18.53
CA PHE A 135 -0.89 4.78 -17.56
C PHE A 135 -0.13 3.62 -18.19
N ASP A 136 1.03 3.28 -17.64
CA ASP A 136 1.73 2.02 -17.88
C ASP A 136 1.37 1.02 -16.77
N VAL A 137 0.57 0.00 -17.10
CA VAL A 137 0.09 -0.98 -16.11
C VAL A 137 1.10 -2.11 -15.95
N LEU A 138 1.72 -2.20 -14.78
CA LEU A 138 2.83 -3.12 -14.50
C LEU A 138 2.34 -4.41 -13.83
N HIS A 139 2.47 -5.53 -14.54
CA HIS A 139 2.09 -6.86 -14.00
C HIS A 139 3.27 -7.63 -13.38
N GLY A 140 4.50 -7.32 -13.80
CA GLY A 140 5.71 -8.02 -13.35
C GLY A 140 6.20 -7.60 -11.97
N PRO A 141 7.16 -8.35 -11.38
CA PRO A 141 7.76 -7.97 -10.10
C PRO A 141 8.49 -6.64 -10.20
N VAL A 142 8.52 -5.90 -9.07
CA VAL A 142 9.30 -4.67 -8.98
C VAL A 142 10.78 -5.01 -9.15
N GLN A 143 11.45 -4.32 -10.06
CA GLN A 143 12.88 -4.50 -10.30
C GLN A 143 13.67 -3.67 -9.27
N VAL A 144 14.66 -4.29 -8.64
CA VAL A 144 15.49 -3.64 -7.61
C VAL A 144 16.96 -3.78 -7.97
N ASN A 145 17.62 -2.64 -8.20
CA ASN A 145 19.05 -2.59 -8.45
C ASN A 145 19.79 -2.37 -7.12
N LEU A 146 20.38 -3.43 -6.57
CA LEU A 146 21.15 -3.37 -5.31
C LEU A 146 22.56 -2.75 -5.47
N GLY A 147 22.97 -2.42 -6.70
CA GLY A 147 24.24 -1.76 -7.00
C GLY A 147 24.27 -0.27 -6.65
N ASP A 148 23.10 0.36 -6.54
CA ASP A 148 23.00 1.81 -6.30
C ASP A 148 22.86 2.09 -4.81
N LYS A 149 23.99 2.19 -4.11
CA LYS A 149 24.03 2.94 -2.84
C LYS A 149 23.64 4.39 -3.18
N GLN A 150 22.43 4.79 -2.77
CA GLN A 150 21.81 6.09 -3.02
C GLN A 150 21.42 6.36 -4.49
N ARG A 151 20.16 6.10 -4.83
CA ARG A 151 19.38 7.06 -5.61
C ARG A 151 18.60 7.96 -4.65
N LEU A 152 19.32 8.83 -3.96
CA LEU A 152 18.75 10.12 -3.59
C LEU A 152 18.57 10.88 -4.90
N GLN A 153 17.32 11.20 -5.24
CA GLN A 153 16.92 12.06 -6.35
C GLN A 153 17.45 11.61 -7.73
N GLY A 154 16.85 10.55 -8.28
CA GLY A 154 16.95 10.27 -9.71
C GLY A 154 15.94 11.12 -10.49
N GLU A 155 16.49 12.01 -11.31
CA GLU A 155 15.88 12.92 -12.28
C GLU A 155 14.58 12.40 -12.93
N THR A 156 13.52 13.19 -12.83
CA THR A 156 12.26 13.03 -13.59
C THR A 156 12.52 13.28 -15.06
N GLY A 157 12.94 12.24 -15.79
CA GLY A 157 12.59 12.12 -17.20
C GLY A 157 11.07 11.99 -17.31
N GLU A 158 10.50 12.43 -18.44
CA GLU A 158 9.08 12.30 -18.82
C GLU A 158 8.68 10.81 -18.96
N GLY A 159 8.68 10.10 -17.84
CA GLY A 159 8.21 8.72 -17.74
C GLY A 159 6.70 8.71 -17.64
N LYS A 160 6.05 7.87 -18.45
CA LYS A 160 4.64 7.55 -18.35
C LYS A 160 4.30 7.15 -16.91
N THR A 161 3.24 7.69 -16.32
CA THR A 161 2.84 7.33 -14.95
C THR A 161 2.49 5.84 -14.89
N THR A 162 3.01 5.14 -13.88
CA THR A 162 2.83 3.69 -13.73
C THR A 162 1.71 3.37 -12.76
N ALA A 163 1.02 2.25 -12.99
CA ALA A 163 0.00 1.73 -12.10
C ALA A 163 0.11 0.21 -11.92
N ARG A 164 -0.39 -0.28 -10.79
CA ARG A 164 -0.47 -1.72 -10.49
C ARG A 164 -1.84 -2.04 -9.94
N VAL A 165 -2.54 -2.98 -10.57
CA VAL A 165 -3.85 -3.46 -10.14
C VAL A 165 -3.68 -4.87 -9.59
N GLY A 166 -4.12 -5.09 -8.36
CA GLY A 166 -3.89 -6.34 -7.65
C GLY A 166 -5.08 -6.77 -6.80
N LEU A 167 -5.26 -8.08 -6.70
CA LEU A 167 -6.24 -8.67 -5.79
C LEU A 167 -5.64 -8.76 -4.40
N ILE A 168 -6.42 -8.46 -3.38
CA ILE A 168 -6.02 -8.56 -1.98
C ILE A 168 -6.97 -9.46 -1.18
N SER A 169 -6.45 -9.99 -0.07
CA SER A 169 -7.26 -10.67 0.93
C SER A 169 -8.36 -9.76 1.50
N HIS A 170 -9.27 -10.35 2.27
CA HIS A 170 -10.44 -9.65 2.77
C HIS A 170 -10.11 -8.33 3.48
N ILE A 171 -10.76 -7.24 3.05
CA ILE A 171 -10.73 -5.93 3.69
C ILE A 171 -12.15 -5.35 3.72
N GLY A 172 -12.44 -4.56 4.76
CA GLY A 172 -13.75 -3.96 4.99
C GLY A 172 -14.67 -4.81 5.86
N GLY A 173 -15.88 -4.31 6.09
CA GLY A 173 -16.93 -5.03 6.82
C GLY A 173 -17.70 -6.01 5.94
N HIS A 174 -18.39 -6.97 6.55
CA HIS A 174 -19.12 -8.07 5.89
C HIS A 174 -20.35 -7.66 5.06
N LYS A 175 -20.63 -6.37 4.86
CA LYS A 175 -21.87 -5.89 4.23
C LYS A 175 -21.71 -5.51 2.75
N PHE A 176 -20.49 -5.34 2.24
CA PHE A 176 -20.26 -4.76 0.91
C PHE A 176 -19.28 -5.57 0.07
N ALA A 177 -19.71 -5.91 -1.15
CA ALA A 177 -18.85 -6.41 -2.22
C ALA A 177 -18.22 -5.24 -3.01
N GLY A 178 -17.21 -5.52 -3.84
CA GLY A 178 -16.53 -4.50 -4.63
C GLY A 178 -15.76 -3.51 -3.75
N ASN A 179 -15.00 -4.00 -2.77
CA ASN A 179 -14.12 -3.16 -1.96
C ASN A 179 -12.81 -2.92 -2.72
N VAL A 180 -12.48 -1.65 -2.92
CA VAL A 180 -11.29 -1.20 -3.66
C VAL A 180 -10.55 -0.18 -2.82
N ILE A 181 -9.22 -0.25 -2.78
CA ILE A 181 -8.36 0.75 -2.16
C ILE A 181 -7.43 1.30 -3.23
N ILE A 182 -7.38 2.60 -3.35
CA ILE A 182 -6.48 3.29 -4.29
C ILE A 182 -5.48 4.07 -3.46
N TYR A 183 -4.20 3.75 -3.60
CA TYR A 183 -3.10 4.53 -3.04
C TYR A 183 -2.42 5.32 -4.16
N LEU A 184 -2.34 6.63 -3.98
CA LEU A 184 -1.72 7.54 -4.93
C LEU A 184 -0.38 8.01 -4.36
N PRO A 185 0.74 7.80 -5.07
CA PRO A 185 2.06 8.02 -4.51
C PRO A 185 2.33 9.52 -4.24
N PRO A 186 3.18 9.86 -3.26
CA PRO A 186 3.40 11.26 -2.84
C PRO A 186 4.02 12.15 -3.93
N ASP A 187 4.71 11.56 -4.90
CA ASP A 187 5.32 12.24 -6.04
C ASP A 187 4.42 12.27 -7.27
N LEU A 188 3.18 11.78 -7.18
CA LEU A 188 2.20 11.87 -8.26
C LEU A 188 1.88 13.34 -8.57
N LYS A 189 1.92 13.69 -9.85
CA LYS A 189 1.61 15.04 -10.36
C LYS A 189 0.37 15.03 -11.25
N MET A 190 -0.27 16.18 -11.33
CA MET A 190 -1.34 16.50 -12.27
C MET A 190 -0.89 17.72 -13.08
N GLY A 191 -0.34 17.47 -14.28
CA GLY A 191 0.43 18.49 -15.00
C GLY A 191 1.73 18.81 -14.23
N ASP A 192 2.00 20.10 -14.03
CA ASP A 192 3.18 20.57 -13.29
C ASP A 192 2.97 20.62 -11.76
N GLU A 193 1.72 20.52 -11.31
CA GLU A 193 1.33 20.63 -9.91
C GLU A 193 1.26 19.27 -9.21
N PRO A 194 1.46 19.21 -7.89
CA PRO A 194 1.19 17.99 -7.11
C PRO A 194 -0.25 17.53 -7.30
N HIS A 195 -0.45 16.22 -7.45
CA HIS A 195 -1.80 15.66 -7.55
C HIS A 195 -2.58 15.94 -6.23
N PRO A 196 -3.86 16.35 -6.27
CA PRO A 196 -4.60 16.72 -5.05
C PRO A 196 -4.70 15.62 -3.98
N LEU A 197 -4.63 14.35 -4.42
CA LEU A 197 -4.62 13.17 -3.56
C LEU A 197 -3.23 12.51 -3.44
N ALA A 198 -2.14 13.20 -3.79
CA ALA A 198 -0.79 12.67 -3.65
C ALA A 198 -0.51 12.27 -2.19
N GLY A 199 -0.02 11.05 -1.98
CA GLY A 199 0.21 10.49 -0.65
C GLY A 199 -1.04 9.99 0.07
N CYS A 200 -2.21 10.00 -0.58
CA CYS A 200 -3.46 9.55 0.02
C CYS A 200 -3.77 8.07 -0.31
N GLY A 201 -4.54 7.45 0.57
CA GLY A 201 -5.26 6.20 0.31
C GLY A 201 -6.77 6.45 0.34
N ILE A 202 -7.50 5.97 -0.65
CA ILE A 202 -8.96 6.14 -0.79
C ILE A 202 -9.63 4.78 -0.82
N TRP A 203 -10.61 4.55 0.06
CA TRP A 203 -11.36 3.30 0.14
C TRP A 203 -12.75 3.48 -0.48
N TYR A 204 -13.03 2.63 -1.45
CA TYR A 204 -14.34 2.49 -2.07
C TYR A 204 -14.98 1.15 -1.70
N GLY A 205 -16.31 1.12 -1.70
CA GLY A 205 -17.08 -0.10 -1.54
C GLY A 205 -18.40 -0.03 -2.30
N ARG A 206 -18.91 -1.19 -2.74
CA ARG A 206 -20.02 -1.32 -3.71
C ARG A 206 -19.60 -0.85 -5.12
N VAL A 207 -18.35 -1.09 -5.50
CA VAL A 207 -17.86 -0.82 -6.85
C VAL A 207 -18.31 -1.95 -7.79
N ASP A 208 -19.04 -1.58 -8.83
CA ASP A 208 -19.36 -2.44 -9.98
C ASP A 208 -18.47 -2.06 -11.19
N PRO A 209 -18.32 -2.94 -12.20
CA PRO A 209 -17.54 -2.67 -13.41
C PRO A 209 -17.85 -1.32 -14.09
N LYS A 210 -19.14 -0.98 -14.21
CA LYS A 210 -19.62 0.29 -14.76
C LYS A 210 -19.13 1.54 -14.02
N ASN A 211 -18.66 1.40 -12.78
CA ASN A 211 -18.18 2.51 -11.98
C ASN A 211 -16.69 2.79 -12.19
N VAL A 212 -15.93 1.84 -12.74
CA VAL A 212 -14.47 1.89 -12.80
C VAL A 212 -13.99 3.09 -13.59
N GLU A 213 -14.56 3.34 -14.77
CA GLU A 213 -14.21 4.51 -15.59
C GLU A 213 -14.37 5.83 -14.83
N GLY A 214 -15.46 5.98 -14.08
CA GLY A 214 -15.70 7.15 -13.24
C GLY A 214 -14.67 7.29 -12.11
N ILE A 215 -14.29 6.18 -11.47
CA ILE A 215 -13.28 6.19 -10.41
C ILE A 215 -11.90 6.56 -10.98
N VAL A 216 -11.51 6.01 -12.13
CA VAL A 216 -10.23 6.36 -12.79
C VAL A 216 -10.21 7.85 -13.14
N LYS A 217 -11.25 8.34 -13.83
CA LYS A 217 -11.31 9.74 -14.28
C LYS A 217 -11.40 10.73 -13.14
N GLU A 218 -12.26 10.47 -12.15
CA GLU A 218 -12.44 11.42 -11.05
C GLU A 218 -11.32 11.31 -10.03
N THR A 219 -11.02 10.11 -9.53
CA THR A 219 -10.09 9.96 -8.39
C THR A 219 -8.64 9.92 -8.80
N ILE A 220 -8.30 9.14 -9.83
CA ILE A 220 -6.90 8.90 -10.20
C ILE A 220 -6.35 10.04 -11.07
N LEU A 221 -7.17 10.60 -11.97
CA LEU A 221 -6.73 11.69 -12.86
C LEU A 221 -6.97 13.09 -12.28
N ARG A 222 -8.16 13.33 -11.69
CA ARG A 222 -8.59 14.68 -11.28
C ARG A 222 -8.45 14.95 -9.78
N GLY A 223 -8.18 13.92 -8.97
CA GLY A 223 -8.12 14.05 -7.51
C GLY A 223 -9.48 14.24 -6.82
N ASN A 224 -10.59 13.93 -7.49
CA ASN A 224 -11.95 13.99 -6.96
C ASN A 224 -12.40 12.64 -6.39
N VAL A 225 -12.95 12.66 -5.18
CA VAL A 225 -13.48 11.44 -4.54
C VAL A 225 -14.95 11.23 -4.94
N VAL A 226 -15.28 10.02 -5.38
CA VAL A 226 -16.66 9.64 -5.76
C VAL A 226 -17.47 9.31 -4.49
N ALA A 227 -18.19 10.31 -3.98
CA ALA A 227 -18.83 10.28 -2.65
C ALA A 227 -19.73 9.04 -2.39
N ASP A 228 -20.56 8.64 -3.35
CA ASP A 228 -21.52 7.53 -3.19
C ASP A 228 -20.84 6.19 -2.82
N MET A 229 -19.64 5.98 -3.35
CA MET A 229 -18.86 4.77 -3.12
C MET A 229 -17.84 4.92 -1.99
N PHE A 230 -17.54 6.14 -1.54
CA PHE A 230 -16.51 6.42 -0.55
C PHE A 230 -16.85 5.77 0.80
N ARG A 231 -15.86 5.11 1.42
CA ARG A 231 -15.98 4.42 2.73
C ARG A 231 -14.95 4.86 3.75
N GLY A 232 -14.03 5.74 3.35
CA GLY A 232 -12.96 6.24 4.20
C GLY A 232 -11.71 6.54 3.39
N GLY A 233 -10.79 7.23 4.02
CA GLY A 233 -9.53 7.68 3.43
C GLY A 233 -8.44 7.81 4.48
N ILE A 234 -7.23 8.06 4.01
CA ILE A 234 -6.08 8.40 4.81
C ILE A 234 -5.33 9.41 3.99
N ASP A 235 -5.06 10.57 4.59
CA ASP A 235 -4.32 11.62 3.91
C ASP A 235 -2.81 11.39 3.99
N ALA A 236 -2.06 12.26 3.32
CA ALA A 236 -0.59 12.27 3.33
C ALA A 236 0.00 12.48 4.74
N GLU A 237 -0.75 13.02 5.69
CA GLU A 237 -0.35 13.18 7.09
C GLU A 237 -0.70 11.96 7.96
N HIS A 238 -1.21 10.89 7.33
CA HIS A 238 -1.68 9.66 7.97
C HIS A 238 -2.89 9.85 8.90
N LYS A 239 -3.72 10.88 8.66
CA LYS A 239 -4.99 11.07 9.36
C LYS A 239 -6.12 10.40 8.59
N MET A 240 -7.03 9.78 9.33
CA MET A 240 -8.20 9.13 8.75
C MET A 240 -9.17 10.15 8.17
N LEU A 241 -9.52 10.01 6.89
CA LEU A 241 -10.61 10.72 6.25
C LEU A 241 -11.91 9.93 6.44
N ARG A 242 -12.97 10.61 6.85
CA ARG A 242 -14.31 10.04 7.08
C ARG A 242 -15.34 11.02 6.54
N MET A 243 -16.48 10.49 6.08
CA MET A 243 -17.69 11.29 5.89
C MET A 243 -18.41 11.49 7.22
#